data_AF-A0A4Q3VKF0-F1
#
_entry.id   AF-A0A4Q3VKF0-F1
#
_cell.length_a   1.000
_cell.length_b   1.000
_cell.length_c   1.000
_cell.angle_alpha   90.00
_cell.angle_beta   90.00
_cell.angle_gamma   90.00
#
_symmetry.space_group_name_H-M   'P 1'
#
loop_
_entity.id
_entity.type
_entity.pdbx_description
1 polymer ?
#
loop_
_entity_poly.entity_id
_entity_poly.type
_entity_poly.pdbx_seq_one_letter_code
_entity_poly.pdbx_strand_id
1 'polypeptide(L)'
;NTQYISRKEATLIALAVAVNEKFHLLQESFTSLAKEAGATDAEVAEIIACTALMNTNNIFYRFRHFMQKDFYNNQPAGIKMTIMMNPVSGKEFFELVSLVISSVNGCEMCVSSHEQSVLQHGSSESKVFEAVKTGAIIKGLITVLA
;
A
#
# COMPACT_ATOMS: atom_id res chain seq x y z
N ASN A 1 -12.25 -13.69 -8.52
CA ASN A 1 -12.16 -14.66 -7.42
C ASN A 1 -11.26 -14.12 -6.36
N THR A 2 -11.84 -13.47 -5.36
CA THR A 2 -11.12 -13.11 -4.13
C THR A 2 -11.50 -14.12 -3.06
N GLN A 3 -10.51 -14.75 -2.42
CA GLN A 3 -10.73 -15.79 -1.41
C GLN A 3 -10.31 -15.31 -0.02
N TYR A 4 -9.26 -14.48 0.05
CA TYR A 4 -8.67 -14.01 1.29
C TYR A 4 -8.83 -12.50 1.55
N ILE A 5 -9.19 -11.71 0.53
CA ILE A 5 -9.57 -10.30 0.69
C ILE A 5 -11.03 -10.07 0.31
N SER A 6 -11.70 -9.17 1.02
CA SER A 6 -13.06 -8.73 0.71
C SER A 6 -13.09 -7.86 -0.55
N ARG A 7 -14.29 -7.66 -1.13
CA ARG A 7 -14.49 -6.75 -2.27
C ARG A 7 -14.07 -5.31 -1.93
N LYS A 8 -14.33 -4.85 -0.70
CA LYS A 8 -13.92 -3.53 -0.22
C LYS A 8 -12.41 -3.40 -0.19
N GLU A 9 -11.72 -4.38 0.40
CA GLU A 9 -10.26 -4.38 0.46
C GLU A 9 -9.63 -4.45 -0.94
N ALA A 10 -10.13 -5.31 -1.82
CA ALA A 10 -9.62 -5.43 -3.19
C ALA A 10 -9.76 -4.12 -3.99
N THR A 11 -10.89 -3.42 -3.87
CA THR A 11 -11.12 -2.15 -4.56
C THR A 11 -10.32 -1.00 -3.96
N LEU A 12 -10.12 -0.96 -2.64
CA LEU A 12 -9.23 0.00 -1.98
C LEU A 12 -7.75 -0.23 -2.34
N ILE A 13 -7.30 -1.49 -2.42
CA ILE A 13 -5.96 -1.82 -2.93
C ILE A 13 -5.81 -1.37 -4.38
N ALA A 14 -6.81 -1.63 -5.23
CA ALA A 14 -6.79 -1.20 -6.63
C ALA A 14 -6.74 0.33 -6.76
N LEU A 15 -7.50 1.05 -5.93
CA LEU A 15 -7.42 2.51 -5.83
C LEU A 15 -6.01 2.96 -5.46
N ALA A 16 -5.39 2.35 -4.44
CA ALA A 16 -4.04 2.69 -4.01
C ALA A 16 -3.03 2.60 -5.17
N VAL A 17 -3.12 1.55 -5.98
CA VAL A 17 -2.25 1.38 -7.16
C VAL A 17 -2.57 2.42 -8.24
N ALA A 18 -3.84 2.70 -8.53
CA ALA A 18 -4.22 3.73 -9.51
C ALA A 18 -3.76 5.14 -9.10
N VAL A 19 -3.76 5.44 -7.79
CA VAL A 19 -3.19 6.68 -7.22
C VAL A 19 -1.68 6.70 -7.40
N ASN A 20 -0.99 5.61 -7.05
CA ASN A 20 0.46 5.48 -7.17
C ASN A 20 0.94 5.71 -8.62
N GLU A 21 0.18 5.18 -9.57
CA GLU A 21 0.45 5.26 -11.01
C GLU A 21 -0.13 6.51 -11.68
N LYS A 22 -0.79 7.39 -10.91
CA LYS A 22 -1.38 8.65 -11.40
C LYS A 22 -2.39 8.45 -12.54
N PHE A 23 -3.07 7.30 -12.58
CA PHE A 23 -4.04 6.98 -13.64
C PHE A 23 -5.47 7.36 -13.23
N HIS A 24 -5.86 8.60 -13.53
CA HIS A 24 -7.07 9.24 -12.99
C HIS A 24 -8.39 8.50 -13.29
N LEU A 25 -8.58 7.97 -14.50
CA LEU A 25 -9.81 7.26 -14.87
C LEU A 25 -10.09 6.05 -13.97
N LEU A 26 -9.03 5.30 -13.60
CA LEU A 26 -9.19 4.18 -12.66
C LEU A 26 -9.27 4.64 -11.21
N GLN A 27 -8.71 5.80 -10.84
CA GLN A 27 -8.92 6.37 -9.50
C GLN A 27 -10.41 6.64 -9.25
N GLU A 28 -11.10 7.27 -10.21
CA GLU A 28 -12.55 7.54 -10.12
C GLU A 28 -13.37 6.24 -10.09
N SER A 29 -13.03 5.31 -10.98
CA SER A 29 -13.72 4.01 -11.08
C SER A 29 -13.56 3.18 -9.81
N PHE A 30 -12.34 3.03 -9.28
CA PHE A 30 -12.10 2.26 -8.06
C PHE A 30 -12.62 2.95 -6.81
N THR A 31 -12.64 4.30 -6.76
CA THR A 31 -13.29 5.03 -5.67
C THR A 31 -14.79 4.71 -5.63
N SER A 32 -15.46 4.72 -6.78
CA SER A 32 -16.89 4.40 -6.88
C SER A 32 -17.16 2.96 -6.47
N LEU A 33 -16.38 2.00 -7.00
CA LEU A 33 -16.50 0.58 -6.66
C LEU A 33 -16.21 0.28 -5.18
N ALA A 34 -15.26 1.00 -4.57
CA ALA A 34 -14.97 0.87 -3.14
C ALA A 34 -16.14 1.37 -2.29
N LYS A 35 -16.72 2.50 -2.65
CA LYS A 35 -17.91 3.05 -1.96
C LYS A 35 -19.12 2.13 -2.08
N GLU A 36 -19.37 1.55 -3.27
CA GLU A 36 -20.39 0.52 -3.47
C GLU A 36 -20.14 -0.72 -2.60
N ALA A 37 -18.88 -1.07 -2.35
CA ALA A 37 -18.48 -2.15 -1.45
C ALA A 37 -18.46 -1.75 0.04
N GLY A 38 -18.93 -0.54 0.38
CA GLY A 38 -19.07 -0.05 1.76
C GLY A 38 -17.85 0.70 2.31
N ALA A 39 -16.92 1.16 1.46
CA ALA A 39 -15.86 2.05 1.91
C ALA A 39 -16.39 3.45 2.25
N THR A 40 -15.91 3.98 3.36
CA THR A 40 -16.17 5.35 3.80
C THR A 40 -15.27 6.36 3.09
N ASP A 41 -15.65 7.63 3.09
CA ASP A 41 -14.79 8.72 2.59
C ASP A 41 -13.46 8.80 3.36
N ALA A 42 -13.49 8.48 4.66
CA ALA A 42 -12.29 8.46 5.50
C ALA A 42 -11.31 7.35 5.06
N GLU A 43 -11.81 6.14 4.77
CA GLU A 43 -10.98 5.05 4.24
C GLU A 43 -10.39 5.40 2.87
N VAL A 44 -11.17 6.02 1.97
CA VAL A 44 -10.67 6.48 0.67
C VAL A 44 -9.56 7.52 0.83
N ALA A 45 -9.75 8.52 1.71
CA ALA A 45 -8.74 9.52 2.01
C ALA A 45 -7.49 8.91 2.64
N GLU A 46 -7.66 7.92 3.53
CA GLU A 46 -6.56 7.18 4.13
C GLU A 46 -5.76 6.40 3.09
N ILE A 47 -6.39 5.75 2.11
CA ILE A 47 -5.67 5.06 1.04
C ILE A 47 -4.78 6.03 0.26
N ILE A 48 -5.29 7.21 -0.10
CA ILE A 48 -4.51 8.23 -0.82
C ILE A 48 -3.32 8.69 0.04
N ALA A 49 -3.53 8.92 1.33
CA ALA A 49 -2.49 9.35 2.25
C ALA A 49 -1.46 8.24 2.53
N CYS A 50 -1.88 6.98 2.62
CA CYS A 50 -1.03 5.80 2.72
C CYS A 50 -0.14 5.69 1.48
N THR A 51 -0.71 5.80 0.27
CA THR A 51 0.05 5.78 -0.98
C THR A 51 1.08 6.93 -1.04
N ALA A 52 0.71 8.14 -0.64
CA ALA A 52 1.64 9.27 -0.59
C ALA A 52 2.79 9.05 0.41
N LEU A 53 2.48 8.50 1.58
CA LEU A 53 3.49 8.14 2.58
C LEU A 53 4.42 7.05 2.06
N MET A 54 3.91 6.01 1.41
CA MET A 54 4.73 4.95 0.82
C MET A 54 5.64 5.47 -0.27
N ASN A 55 5.19 6.39 -1.12
CA ASN A 55 6.08 7.04 -2.09
C ASN A 55 7.25 7.78 -1.41
N THR A 56 6.99 8.43 -0.27
CA THR A 56 8.02 9.10 0.52
C THR A 56 8.98 8.09 1.16
N ASN A 57 8.43 7.10 1.87
CA ASN A 57 9.18 6.10 2.62
C ASN A 57 9.98 5.18 1.69
N ASN A 58 9.39 4.71 0.60
CA ASN A 58 10.03 3.79 -0.32
C ASN A 58 11.24 4.41 -1.01
N ILE A 59 11.25 5.73 -1.29
CA ILE A 59 12.45 6.39 -1.80
C ILE A 59 13.55 6.41 -0.73
N PHE A 60 13.19 6.85 0.47
CA PHE A 60 14.14 7.05 1.55
C PHE A 60 14.77 5.73 2.05
N TYR A 61 13.94 4.75 2.36
CA TYR A 61 14.40 3.47 2.90
C TYR A 61 15.09 2.62 1.83
N ARG A 62 14.67 2.69 0.56
CA ARG A 62 15.40 2.05 -0.54
C ARG A 62 16.79 2.64 -0.70
N PHE A 63 16.95 3.96 -0.61
CA PHE A 63 18.27 4.58 -0.63
C PHE A 63 19.16 4.05 0.50
N ARG A 64 18.65 4.01 1.75
CA ARG A 64 19.40 3.44 2.88
C ARG A 64 19.81 1.99 2.64
N HIS A 65 18.86 1.18 2.15
CA HIS A 65 19.09 -0.21 1.82
C HIS A 65 20.17 -0.39 0.73
N PHE A 66 20.17 0.46 -0.31
CA PHE A 66 21.18 0.42 -1.36
C PHE A 66 22.57 0.85 -0.89
N MET A 67 22.63 1.82 0.03
CA MET A 67 23.93 2.32 0.49
C MET A 67 24.62 1.36 1.46
N GLN A 68 23.87 0.65 2.29
CA GLN A 68 24.42 -0.26 3.31
C GLN A 68 25.52 0.40 4.17
N LYS A 69 25.38 1.71 4.45
CA LYS A 69 26.32 2.48 5.28
C LYS A 69 25.69 2.83 6.61
N ASP A 70 26.44 2.56 7.69
CA ASP A 70 26.03 2.84 9.06
C ASP A 70 25.63 4.30 9.28
N PHE A 71 26.36 5.24 8.65
CA PHE A 71 26.04 6.67 8.77
C PHE A 71 24.57 6.95 8.44
N TYR A 72 24.09 6.48 7.28
CA TYR A 72 22.72 6.74 6.84
C TYR A 72 21.69 5.94 7.65
N ASN A 73 22.01 4.71 8.05
CA ASN A 73 21.11 3.88 8.84
C ASN A 73 20.89 4.44 10.25
N ASN A 74 21.93 5.03 10.84
CA ASN A 74 21.90 5.59 12.20
C ASN A 74 21.38 7.03 12.27
N GLN A 75 21.21 7.72 11.13
CA GLN A 75 20.56 9.03 11.16
C GLN A 75 19.07 8.90 11.48
N PRO A 76 18.48 9.84 12.23
CA PRO A 76 17.02 9.91 12.34
C PRO A 76 16.40 10.17 10.97
N ALA A 77 15.23 9.56 10.70
CA ALA A 77 14.56 9.75 9.42
C ALA A 77 14.06 11.19 9.22
N GLY A 78 13.56 11.82 10.29
CA GLY A 78 13.01 13.18 10.22
C GLY A 78 11.71 13.30 9.41
N ILE A 79 11.10 12.18 9.01
CA ILE A 79 9.86 12.13 8.22
C ILE A 79 8.67 11.93 9.17
N LYS A 80 7.66 12.80 9.06
CA LYS A 80 6.40 12.64 9.82
C LYS A 80 5.56 11.52 9.21
N MET A 81 5.22 10.50 10.01
CA MET A 81 4.43 9.33 9.60
C MET A 81 3.15 9.16 10.44
N THR A 82 2.54 10.26 10.87
CA THR A 82 1.47 10.27 11.88
C THR A 82 0.24 9.42 11.52
N ILE A 83 -0.02 9.22 10.23
CA ILE A 83 -1.13 8.37 9.76
C ILE A 83 -0.98 6.89 10.16
N MET A 84 0.24 6.39 10.31
CA MET A 84 0.51 5.00 10.71
C MET A 84 0.07 4.70 12.15
N MET A 85 -0.13 5.73 12.99
CA MET A 85 -0.40 5.55 14.41
C MET A 85 -1.81 5.02 14.67
N ASN A 86 -2.81 5.62 14.01
CA ASN A 86 -4.22 5.32 14.21
C ASN A 86 -4.97 5.30 12.86
N PRO A 87 -4.70 4.31 12.00
CA PRO A 87 -5.39 4.22 10.73
C PRO A 87 -6.86 3.85 10.91
N VAL A 88 -7.75 4.50 10.18
CA VAL A 88 -9.21 4.30 10.25
C VAL A 88 -9.63 2.94 9.72
N SER A 89 -8.86 2.36 8.79
CA SER A 89 -9.07 1.00 8.29
C SER A 89 -8.55 -0.09 9.22
N GLY A 90 -7.94 0.30 10.34
CA GLY A 90 -7.21 -0.61 11.22
C GLY A 90 -5.79 -0.93 10.73
N LYS A 91 -4.92 -1.31 11.67
CA LYS A 91 -3.49 -1.51 11.41
C LYS A 91 -3.20 -2.62 10.41
N GLU A 92 -3.90 -3.76 10.51
CA GLU A 92 -3.69 -4.89 9.60
C GLU A 92 -3.86 -4.48 8.14
N PHE A 93 -4.98 -3.84 7.80
CA PHE A 93 -5.25 -3.44 6.42
C PHE A 93 -4.36 -2.28 5.95
N PHE A 94 -4.06 -1.32 6.82
CA PHE A 94 -3.13 -0.23 6.49
C PHE A 94 -1.75 -0.76 6.10
N GLU A 95 -1.23 -1.71 6.88
CA GLU A 95 0.06 -2.36 6.61
C GLU A 95 0.00 -3.23 5.35
N LEU A 96 -1.14 -3.88 5.08
CA LEU A 96 -1.35 -4.65 3.85
C LEU A 96 -1.33 -3.76 2.60
N VAL A 97 -1.95 -2.58 2.64
CA VAL A 97 -1.86 -1.60 1.55
C VAL A 97 -0.45 -1.06 1.41
N SER A 98 0.22 -0.75 2.54
CA SER A 98 1.60 -0.28 2.56
C SER A 98 2.56 -1.28 1.92
N LEU A 99 2.36 -2.57 2.21
CA LEU A 99 3.07 -3.69 1.59
C LEU A 99 2.86 -3.71 0.07
N VAL A 100 1.60 -3.69 -0.39
CA VAL A 100 1.29 -3.74 -1.82
C VAL A 100 1.94 -2.58 -2.57
N ILE A 101 1.83 -1.34 -2.07
CA ILE A 101 2.43 -0.17 -2.71
C ILE A 101 3.96 -0.25 -2.67
N SER A 102 4.55 -0.73 -1.57
CA SER A 102 6.00 -0.95 -1.48
C SER A 102 6.49 -2.00 -2.47
N SER A 103 5.70 -3.03 -2.75
CA SER A 103 5.98 -4.02 -3.80
C SER A 103 5.93 -3.40 -5.20
N VAL A 104 4.88 -2.61 -5.50
CA VAL A 104 4.76 -1.90 -6.79
C VAL A 104 5.92 -0.94 -7.00
N ASN A 105 6.32 -0.22 -5.95
CA ASN A 105 7.41 0.74 -6.01
C ASN A 105 8.79 0.08 -6.04
N GLY A 106 8.92 -1.17 -5.57
CA GLY A 106 10.18 -1.91 -5.52
C GLY A 106 11.10 -1.44 -4.40
N CYS A 107 10.64 -1.50 -3.15
CA CYS A 107 11.45 -1.21 -1.96
C CYS A 107 11.50 -2.41 -1.02
N GLU A 108 12.55 -3.24 -1.17
CA GLU A 108 12.74 -4.49 -0.41
C GLU A 108 12.56 -4.30 1.10
N MET A 109 13.28 -3.34 1.69
CA MET A 109 13.22 -3.09 3.14
C MET A 109 11.79 -2.80 3.63
N CYS A 110 11.01 -2.06 2.84
CA CYS A 110 9.62 -1.76 3.19
C CYS A 110 8.71 -2.97 2.99
N VAL A 111 8.92 -3.76 1.92
CA VAL A 111 8.18 -5.01 1.69
C VAL A 111 8.36 -5.96 2.86
N SER A 112 9.60 -6.21 3.26
CA SER A 112 9.92 -7.09 4.40
C SER A 112 9.33 -6.56 5.71
N SER A 113 9.43 -5.25 5.97
CA SER A 113 8.89 -4.65 7.21
C SER A 113 7.37 -4.68 7.29
N HIS A 114 6.67 -4.36 6.20
CA HIS A 114 5.20 -4.32 6.20
C HIS A 114 4.59 -5.72 6.22
N GLU A 115 5.19 -6.70 5.54
CA GLU A 115 4.74 -8.10 5.63
C GLU A 115 4.81 -8.62 7.06
N GLN A 116 5.93 -8.39 7.75
CA GLN A 116 6.08 -8.78 9.14
C GLN A 116 5.00 -8.13 10.03
N SER A 117 4.72 -6.84 9.81
CA SER A 117 3.70 -6.11 10.54
C SER A 117 2.29 -6.66 10.27
N VAL A 118 1.97 -6.98 9.01
CA VAL A 118 0.68 -7.60 8.62
C VAL A 118 0.47 -8.93 9.36
N LEU A 119 1.49 -9.79 9.40
CA LEU A 119 1.40 -11.06 10.11
C LEU A 119 1.27 -10.87 11.63
N GLN A 120 2.00 -9.91 12.21
CA GLN A 120 1.88 -9.56 13.65
C GLN A 120 0.47 -9.09 14.03
N HIS A 121 -0.28 -8.50 13.10
CA HIS A 121 -1.67 -8.08 13.31
C HIS A 121 -2.69 -9.17 12.97
N GLY A 122 -2.26 -10.44 12.87
CA GLY A 122 -3.15 -11.61 12.78
C GLY A 122 -3.61 -11.97 11.37
N SER A 123 -2.97 -11.41 10.35
CA SER A 123 -3.21 -11.79 8.96
C SER A 123 -2.49 -13.10 8.59
N SER A 124 -2.65 -13.57 7.36
CA SER A 124 -1.99 -14.78 6.85
C SER A 124 -1.18 -14.50 5.59
N GLU A 125 -0.18 -15.33 5.30
CA GLU A 125 0.59 -15.23 4.06
C GLU A 125 -0.30 -15.39 2.83
N SER A 126 -1.41 -16.14 2.95
CA SER A 126 -2.39 -16.29 1.88
C SER A 126 -3.11 -14.97 1.54
N LYS A 127 -3.48 -14.19 2.57
CA LYS A 127 -4.07 -12.85 2.37
C LYS A 127 -3.06 -11.87 1.80
N VAL A 128 -1.82 -11.89 2.31
CA VAL A 128 -0.69 -11.11 1.77
C VAL A 128 -0.49 -11.40 0.28
N PHE A 129 -0.37 -12.69 -0.08
CA PHE A 129 -0.11 -13.10 -1.45
C PHE A 129 -1.26 -12.71 -2.40
N GLU A 130 -2.51 -12.82 -1.96
CA GLU A 130 -3.66 -12.36 -2.74
C GLU A 130 -3.69 -10.83 -2.93
N ALA A 131 -3.36 -10.06 -1.89
CA ALA A 131 -3.29 -8.60 -1.97
C ALA A 131 -2.19 -8.12 -2.92
N VAL A 132 -0.97 -8.68 -2.82
CA VAL A 132 0.15 -8.34 -3.72
C VAL A 132 -0.18 -8.70 -5.16
N LYS A 133 -0.81 -9.86 -5.39
CA LYS A 133 -1.28 -10.29 -6.72
C LYS A 133 -2.30 -9.31 -7.29
N THR A 134 -3.24 -8.85 -6.48
CA THR A 134 -4.20 -7.81 -6.86
C THR A 134 -3.47 -6.55 -7.33
N GLY A 135 -2.52 -6.06 -6.54
CA GLY A 135 -1.73 -4.87 -6.91
C GLY A 135 -0.95 -5.04 -8.22
N ALA A 136 -0.31 -6.19 -8.41
CA ALA A 136 0.42 -6.51 -9.64
C ALA A 136 -0.48 -6.55 -10.88
N ILE A 137 -1.68 -7.13 -10.78
CA ILE A 137 -2.67 -7.15 -11.87
C ILE A 137 -3.09 -5.74 -12.25
N ILE A 138 -3.41 -4.88 -11.27
CA ILE A 138 -3.83 -3.49 -11.54
C ILE A 138 -2.69 -2.68 -12.16
N LYS A 139 -1.46 -2.84 -11.68
CA LYS A 139 -0.27 -2.21 -12.31
C LYS A 139 -0.11 -2.66 -13.76
N GLY A 140 -0.25 -3.96 -14.04
CA GLY A 140 -0.20 -4.51 -15.40
C GLY A 140 -1.29 -3.93 -16.30
N LEU A 141 -2.53 -3.86 -15.80
CA LEU A 141 -3.66 -3.23 -16.50
C LEU A 141 -3.38 -1.76 -16.84
N ILE A 142 -2.89 -0.97 -15.87
CA ILE A 142 -2.57 0.45 -16.10
C ILE A 142 -1.49 0.59 -17.18
N THR A 143 -0.47 -0.27 -17.15
CA THR A 143 0.64 -0.23 -18.11
C THR A 143 0.18 -0.40 -19.56
N VAL A 144 -0.91 -1.13 -19.81
CA VAL A 144 -1.46 -1.33 -21.17
C VAL A 144 -2.55 -0.31 -21.55
N LEU A 145 -3.07 0.45 -20.59
CA LEU A 145 -4.08 1.49 -20.81
C LEU A 145 -3.49 2.90 -20.94
N ALA A 146 -2.26 3.11 -20.45
CA ALA A 146 -1.57 4.39 -20.40
C ALA A 146 -0.84 4.76 -21.70
#